data_AF-A0A7Z0J5L3-F1
#
_entry.id   AF-A0A7Z0J5L3-F1
#
_cell.length_a   1.000
_cell.length_b   1.000
_cell.length_c   1.000
_cell.angle_alpha   90.00
_cell.angle_beta   90.00
_cell.angle_gamma   90.00
#
_symmetry.space_group_name_H-M   'P 1'
#
loop_
_entity.id
_entity.type
_entity.pdbx_description
1 polymer ?
#
loop_
_entity_poly.entity_id
_entity_poly.type
_entity_poly.pdbx_seq_one_letter_code
_entity_poly.pdbx_strand_id
1 'polypeptide(L)'
;MTSARHEQLWRPRQAQGWRVDIELLESELASHQALRAQAARELGLDVLDESASGATRTHDWLQRVGIHVTNHDGAPSLARSDADRTIVPPTQAAHLVWAQFREARHIGARLSTLGQFEHYRKGDRVFPQLVLHHAKTGRGTILRPSLQNTTGALRPLLLAEPGHALVALDLSQVEPRVAAALSGDSSMRAAILAGDLYTDLALKVRGDAGARSLFKTGLLSVLYGAGAKGLAQRLNCEVPEATAIIADIWGAFPGLAAYAERLKAEMRAGTAELTIGGRPIPRPSVGKEYAVLNTRIQASAADVFYAGIMRVAAVLGAESLWLPFHDELIVMVPTDDADHAADVLREKMTEHRGGIPITGEPHILGPAWQKS
;
A
#
# COMPACT_ATOMS: atom_id res chain seq x y z
N MET A 1 -11.50 -8.26 -21.54
CA MET A 1 -10.56 -7.49 -22.38
C MET A 1 -9.15 -8.05 -22.16
N THR A 2 -8.33 -8.16 -23.19
CA THR A 2 -6.99 -8.75 -23.12
C THR A 2 -6.00 -7.79 -22.45
N SER A 3 -5.03 -8.33 -21.69
CA SER A 3 -3.94 -7.56 -21.03
C SER A 3 -3.24 -6.57 -21.98
N ALA A 4 -3.16 -6.91 -23.26
CA ALA A 4 -2.58 -6.08 -24.32
C ALA A 4 -3.26 -4.70 -24.46
N ARG A 5 -4.59 -4.60 -24.31
CA ARG A 5 -5.28 -3.29 -24.40
C ARG A 5 -4.95 -2.39 -23.22
N HIS A 6 -4.84 -2.96 -22.02
CA HIS A 6 -4.45 -2.17 -20.85
C HIS A 6 -3.01 -1.69 -20.97
N GLU A 7 -2.08 -2.54 -21.41
CA GLU A 7 -0.69 -2.12 -21.62
C GLU A 7 -0.56 -0.99 -22.66
N GLN A 8 -1.35 -1.05 -23.74
CA GLN A 8 -1.33 -0.04 -24.80
C GLN A 8 -1.65 1.37 -24.30
N LEU A 9 -2.48 1.50 -23.25
CA LEU A 9 -2.79 2.81 -22.65
C LEU A 9 -1.56 3.48 -22.05
N TRP A 10 -0.64 2.70 -21.49
CA TRP A 10 0.48 3.23 -20.72
C TRP A 10 1.76 3.34 -21.54
N ARG A 11 1.91 2.56 -22.63
CA ARG A 11 3.15 2.56 -23.44
C ARG A 11 3.59 3.95 -23.90
N PRO A 12 2.70 4.83 -24.41
CA PRO A 12 3.10 6.18 -24.80
C PRO A 12 3.67 6.98 -23.63
N ARG A 13 3.12 6.82 -22.43
CA ARG A 13 3.52 7.56 -21.22
C ARG A 13 4.81 7.04 -20.62
N GLN A 14 4.98 5.71 -20.64
CA GLN A 14 6.26 5.07 -20.30
C GLN A 14 7.39 5.51 -21.25
N ALA A 15 7.07 5.75 -22.53
CA ALA A 15 8.03 6.25 -23.52
C ALA A 15 8.31 7.75 -23.37
N GLN A 16 7.34 8.56 -22.95
CA GLN A 16 7.51 9.98 -22.68
C GLN A 16 8.32 10.23 -21.39
N GLY A 17 8.11 9.40 -20.36
CA GLY A 17 8.77 9.54 -19.07
C GLY A 17 8.29 10.75 -18.25
N TRP A 18 8.56 10.70 -16.96
CA TRP A 18 8.24 11.77 -16.01
C TRP A 18 9.37 12.78 -15.95
N ARG A 19 9.02 14.07 -15.93
CA ARG A 19 9.95 15.12 -15.54
C ARG A 19 10.30 14.98 -14.06
N VAL A 20 11.56 15.25 -13.76
CA VAL A 20 12.12 15.19 -12.42
C VAL A 20 12.67 16.55 -12.04
N ASP A 21 12.36 16.99 -10.83
CA ASP A 21 13.01 18.13 -10.21
C ASP A 21 14.45 17.76 -9.83
N ILE A 22 15.41 18.13 -10.68
CA ILE A 22 16.82 17.76 -10.52
C ILE A 22 17.46 18.49 -9.34
N GLU A 23 17.11 19.75 -9.11
CA GLU A 23 17.65 20.51 -7.99
C GLU A 23 17.18 19.91 -6.66
N LEU A 24 15.89 19.56 -6.56
CA LEU A 24 15.36 18.87 -5.40
C LEU A 24 16.00 17.48 -5.23
N LEU A 25 16.18 16.71 -6.31
CA LEU A 25 16.83 15.39 -6.26
C LEU A 25 18.24 15.48 -5.70
N GLU A 26 19.06 16.39 -6.21
CA GLU A 26 20.45 16.57 -5.79
C GLU A 26 20.54 17.05 -4.34
N SER A 27 19.70 18.00 -3.96
CA SER A 27 19.62 18.52 -2.58
C SER A 27 19.19 17.45 -1.58
N GLU A 28 18.16 16.67 -1.91
CA GLU A 28 17.67 15.55 -1.10
C GLU A 28 18.73 14.45 -0.96
N LEU A 29 19.43 14.11 -2.04
CA LEU A 29 20.49 13.11 -2.03
C LEU A 29 21.66 13.55 -1.14
N ALA A 30 22.14 14.78 -1.30
CA ALA A 30 23.22 15.33 -0.48
C ALA A 30 22.84 15.37 1.01
N SER A 31 21.63 15.86 1.31
CA SER A 31 21.10 15.92 2.67
C SER A 31 21.04 14.53 3.32
N HIS A 32 20.48 13.54 2.63
CA HIS A 32 20.35 12.19 3.20
C HIS A 32 21.68 11.43 3.29
N GLN A 33 22.64 11.73 2.42
CA GLN A 33 24.01 11.22 2.55
C GLN A 33 24.68 11.79 3.81
N ALA A 34 24.51 13.08 4.10
CA ALA A 34 25.00 13.71 5.31
C ALA A 34 24.34 13.10 6.57
N LEU A 35 23.02 12.86 6.53
CA LEU A 35 22.29 12.19 7.62
C LEU A 35 22.81 10.77 7.88
N ARG A 36 23.06 9.98 6.83
CA ARG A 36 23.70 8.64 6.97
C ARG A 36 25.07 8.76 7.63
N ALA A 37 25.90 9.68 7.17
CA ALA A 37 27.24 9.87 7.73
C ALA A 37 27.20 10.32 9.20
N GLN A 38 26.23 11.17 9.56
CA GLN A 38 26.00 11.57 10.95
C GLN A 38 25.54 10.39 11.81
N ALA A 39 24.53 9.66 11.38
CA ALA A 39 24.03 8.48 12.10
C ALA A 39 25.15 7.45 12.32
N ALA A 40 25.99 7.22 11.31
CA ALA A 40 27.13 6.31 11.45
C ALA A 40 28.15 6.77 12.51
N ARG A 41 28.41 8.08 12.61
CA ARG A 41 29.29 8.66 13.65
C ARG A 41 28.68 8.54 15.04
N GLU A 42 27.41 8.86 15.19
CA GLU A 42 26.70 8.80 16.47
C GLU A 42 26.58 7.37 17.00
N LEU A 43 26.34 6.41 16.12
CA LEU A 43 26.22 5.00 16.46
C LEU A 43 27.60 4.32 16.63
N GLY A 44 28.65 4.87 16.01
CA GLY A 44 29.97 4.23 15.93
C GLY A 44 30.02 3.04 14.95
N LEU A 45 28.98 2.87 14.12
CA LEU A 45 28.91 1.90 13.03
C LEU A 45 27.92 2.38 11.96
N ASP A 46 28.15 1.99 10.71
CA ASP A 46 27.17 2.17 9.64
C ASP A 46 26.23 0.96 9.57
N VAL A 47 25.03 1.11 10.12
CA VAL A 47 23.98 0.06 10.09
C VAL A 47 23.36 -0.13 8.70
N LEU A 48 23.76 0.69 7.72
CA LEU A 48 23.37 0.59 6.31
C LEU A 48 24.48 -0.02 5.43
N ASP A 49 25.58 -0.49 6.02
CA ASP A 49 26.56 -1.31 5.32
C ASP A 49 25.99 -2.70 5.06
N GLU A 50 25.62 -2.95 3.80
CA GLU A 50 25.02 -4.21 3.33
C GLU A 50 26.06 -5.31 3.10
N SER A 51 27.36 -5.05 3.33
CA SER A 51 28.38 -6.09 3.30
C SER A 51 28.15 -7.12 4.42
N ALA A 52 28.63 -8.36 4.21
CA ALA A 52 28.58 -9.40 5.25
C ALA A 52 29.19 -8.91 6.57
N SER A 53 30.27 -8.13 6.50
CA SER A 53 30.92 -7.55 7.68
C SER A 53 30.07 -6.49 8.37
N GLY A 54 29.35 -5.66 7.62
CA GLY A 54 28.43 -4.64 8.14
C GLY A 54 27.21 -5.25 8.82
N ALA A 55 26.64 -6.28 8.21
CA ALA A 55 25.54 -7.05 8.78
C ALA A 55 25.94 -7.69 10.12
N THR A 56 27.12 -8.33 10.20
CA THR A 56 27.64 -8.89 11.47
C THR A 56 27.80 -7.82 12.54
N ARG A 57 28.45 -6.68 12.23
CA ARG A 57 28.62 -5.58 13.19
C ARG A 57 27.30 -5.03 13.71
N THR A 58 26.29 -4.96 12.84
CA THR A 58 24.95 -4.49 13.21
C THR A 58 24.24 -5.48 14.13
N HIS A 59 24.34 -6.79 13.85
CA HIS A 59 23.84 -7.82 14.75
C HIS A 59 24.52 -7.77 16.12
N ASP A 60 25.85 -7.70 16.16
CA ASP A 60 26.60 -7.60 17.41
C ASP A 60 26.19 -6.37 18.23
N TRP A 61 25.99 -5.23 17.56
CA TRP A 61 25.56 -4.00 18.20
C TRP A 61 24.16 -4.11 18.82
N LEU A 62 23.19 -4.70 18.11
CA LEU A 62 21.84 -4.95 18.62
C LEU A 62 21.83 -5.96 19.78
N GLN A 63 22.65 -7.00 19.70
CA GLN A 63 22.74 -8.03 20.73
C GLN A 63 23.27 -7.51 22.07
N ARG A 64 24.08 -6.44 22.09
CA ARG A 64 24.56 -5.80 23.35
C ARG A 64 23.44 -5.34 24.27
N VAL A 65 22.27 -5.04 23.71
CA VAL A 65 21.05 -4.68 24.45
C VAL A 65 19.98 -5.77 24.41
N GLY A 66 20.35 -6.98 23.99
CA GLY A 66 19.47 -8.15 23.95
C GLY A 66 18.49 -8.19 22.77
N ILE A 67 18.66 -7.34 21.75
CA ILE A 67 17.79 -7.34 20.57
C ILE A 67 18.26 -8.41 19.59
N HIS A 68 17.34 -9.28 19.19
CA HIS A 68 17.58 -10.35 18.21
C HIS A 68 16.64 -10.17 17.02
N VAL A 69 17.21 -9.82 15.86
CA VAL A 69 16.47 -9.74 14.60
C VAL A 69 16.70 -11.05 13.86
N THR A 70 15.65 -11.85 13.71
CA THR A 70 15.72 -13.19 13.13
C THR A 70 14.68 -13.40 12.05
N ASN A 71 15.00 -14.25 11.09
CA ASN A 71 14.06 -14.71 10.08
C ASN A 71 13.07 -15.73 10.67
N HIS A 72 12.16 -16.23 9.83
CA HIS A 72 11.17 -17.24 10.23
C HIS A 72 11.75 -18.56 10.76
N ASP A 73 13.00 -18.89 10.42
CA ASP A 73 13.71 -20.08 10.87
C ASP A 73 14.51 -19.85 12.15
N GLY A 74 14.49 -18.62 12.69
CA GLY A 74 15.26 -18.22 13.87
C GLY A 74 16.71 -17.84 13.58
N ALA A 75 17.13 -17.80 12.31
CA ALA A 75 18.47 -17.37 11.93
C ALA A 75 18.60 -15.83 11.91
N PRO A 76 19.77 -15.25 12.23
CA PRO A 76 19.98 -13.79 12.17
C PRO A 76 19.63 -13.21 10.80
N SER A 77 18.86 -12.12 10.78
CA SER A 77 18.44 -11.43 9.56
C SER A 77 18.26 -9.94 9.84
N LEU A 78 18.65 -9.07 8.90
CA LEU A 78 18.34 -7.64 8.91
C LEU A 78 17.34 -7.26 7.81
N ALA A 79 16.68 -8.27 7.23
CA ALA A 79 15.64 -8.05 6.23
C ALA A 79 14.49 -7.25 6.83
N ARG A 80 13.93 -6.32 6.04
CA ARG A 80 12.84 -5.45 6.50
C ARG A 80 11.62 -6.24 6.98
N SER A 81 11.32 -7.38 6.35
CA SER A 81 10.21 -8.27 6.72
C SER A 81 10.37 -8.96 8.07
N ASP A 82 11.58 -8.98 8.61
CA ASP A 82 11.90 -9.63 9.88
C ASP A 82 11.94 -8.63 11.06
N ALA A 83 11.99 -7.33 10.76
CA ALA A 83 11.92 -6.29 11.78
C ALA A 83 10.63 -6.36 12.61
N ASP A 84 9.50 -6.70 11.97
CA ASP A 84 8.19 -6.86 12.64
C ASP A 84 8.12 -8.09 13.58
N ARG A 85 9.10 -9.01 13.48
CA ARG A 85 9.22 -10.19 14.35
C ARG A 85 10.20 -9.98 15.50
N THR A 86 10.90 -8.84 15.52
CA THR A 86 11.96 -8.57 16.49
C THR A 86 11.37 -8.38 17.87
N ILE A 87 11.83 -9.18 18.83
CA ILE A 87 11.52 -8.97 20.24
C ILE A 87 12.53 -7.97 20.80
N VAL A 88 12.03 -6.80 21.21
CA VAL A 88 12.83 -5.77 21.86
C VAL A 88 12.65 -5.91 23.37
N PRO A 89 13.72 -6.16 24.15
CA PRO A 89 13.63 -6.23 25.61
C PRO A 89 13.00 -4.96 26.20
N PRO A 90 12.19 -5.05 27.27
CA PRO A 90 11.50 -3.91 27.87
C PRO A 90 12.45 -3.06 28.74
N THR A 91 13.57 -2.65 28.16
CA THR A 91 14.59 -1.82 28.81
C THR A 91 14.75 -0.51 28.03
N GLN A 92 15.00 0.59 28.75
CA GLN A 92 15.19 1.90 28.13
C GLN A 92 16.31 1.87 27.07
N ALA A 93 17.42 1.18 27.37
CA ALA A 93 18.55 1.05 26.45
C ALA A 93 18.16 0.33 25.15
N ALA A 94 17.42 -0.79 25.24
CA ALA A 94 16.96 -1.53 24.06
C ALA A 94 15.99 -0.69 23.21
N HIS A 95 15.05 0.01 23.84
CA HIS A 95 14.12 0.88 23.10
C HIS A 95 14.83 2.03 22.38
N LEU A 96 15.82 2.66 23.01
CA LEU A 96 16.62 3.72 22.37
C LEU A 96 17.42 3.19 21.18
N VAL A 97 18.16 2.10 21.37
CA VAL A 97 18.95 1.45 20.30
C VAL A 97 18.05 1.02 19.14
N TRP A 98 16.89 0.44 19.43
CA TRP A 98 15.93 0.04 18.40
C TRP A 98 15.37 1.23 17.63
N ALA A 99 15.05 2.34 18.32
CA ALA A 99 14.59 3.56 17.67
C ALA A 99 15.66 4.14 16.73
N GLN A 100 16.92 4.20 17.18
CA GLN A 100 18.03 4.66 16.36
C GLN A 100 18.28 3.75 15.15
N PHE A 101 18.23 2.42 15.34
CA PHE A 101 18.31 1.46 14.24
C PHE A 101 17.23 1.71 13.19
N ARG A 102 15.98 1.84 13.62
CA ARG A 102 14.85 2.09 12.72
C ARG A 102 14.99 3.42 11.97
N GLU A 103 15.46 4.46 12.64
CA GLU A 103 15.67 5.76 12.02
C GLU A 103 16.76 5.70 10.94
N ALA A 104 17.90 5.07 11.24
CA ALA A 104 18.94 4.85 10.25
C ALA A 104 18.41 4.03 9.05
N ARG A 105 17.59 2.99 9.29
CA ARG A 105 16.93 2.21 8.22
C ARG A 105 15.96 3.07 7.38
N HIS A 106 15.27 4.04 7.98
CA HIS A 106 14.45 5.00 7.23
C HIS A 106 15.30 5.89 6.31
N ILE A 107 16.43 6.39 6.81
CA ILE A 107 17.41 7.14 6.00
C ILE A 107 17.88 6.28 4.81
N GLY A 108 18.24 5.02 5.05
CA GLY A 108 18.66 4.09 4.01
C GLY A 108 17.58 3.82 2.96
N ALA A 109 16.32 3.66 3.37
CA ALA A 109 15.20 3.49 2.44
C ALA A 109 14.99 4.72 1.55
N ARG A 110 15.17 5.92 2.11
CA ARG A 110 15.10 7.18 1.35
C ARG A 110 16.25 7.31 0.35
N LEU A 111 17.48 7.03 0.78
CA LEU A 111 18.66 6.97 -0.10
C LEU A 111 18.51 5.96 -1.23
N SER A 112 17.95 4.78 -0.95
CA SER A 112 17.69 3.77 -1.98
C SER A 112 16.71 4.27 -3.04
N THR A 113 15.69 5.02 -2.63
CA THR A 113 14.71 5.61 -3.55
C THR A 113 15.35 6.72 -4.38
N LEU A 114 16.05 7.66 -3.75
CA LEU A 114 16.77 8.75 -4.42
C LEU A 114 17.82 8.22 -5.40
N GLY A 115 18.60 7.22 -4.98
CA GLY A 115 19.60 6.57 -5.82
C GLY A 115 19.00 5.87 -7.04
N GLN A 116 17.76 5.36 -6.96
CA GLN A 116 17.06 4.86 -8.15
C GLN A 116 16.69 5.98 -9.12
N PHE A 117 16.21 7.13 -8.65
CA PHE A 117 15.95 8.28 -9.52
C PHE A 117 17.24 8.72 -10.22
N GLU A 118 18.33 8.85 -9.48
CA GLU A 118 19.63 9.22 -10.04
C GLU A 118 20.17 8.18 -11.03
N HIS A 119 20.04 6.90 -10.72
CA HIS A 119 20.54 5.83 -11.58
C HIS A 119 19.73 5.69 -12.89
N TYR A 120 18.41 5.84 -12.84
CA TYR A 120 17.53 5.58 -13.98
C TYR A 120 17.16 6.84 -14.78
N ARG A 121 17.52 8.04 -14.32
CA ARG A 121 17.22 9.26 -15.08
C ARG A 121 18.02 9.34 -16.37
N LYS A 122 17.45 10.01 -17.36
CA LYS A 122 18.12 10.48 -18.58
C LYS A 122 17.81 11.96 -18.72
N GLY A 123 18.81 12.80 -18.45
CA GLY A 123 18.59 14.24 -18.33
C GLY A 123 17.67 14.56 -17.15
N ASP A 124 16.59 15.30 -17.43
CA ASP A 124 15.56 15.70 -16.47
C ASP A 124 14.39 14.71 -16.38
N ARG A 125 14.53 13.49 -16.93
CA ARG A 125 13.42 12.52 -16.98
C ARG A 125 13.75 11.14 -16.45
N VAL A 126 12.77 10.47 -15.88
CA VAL A 126 12.79 9.02 -15.60
C VAL A 126 11.72 8.31 -16.42
N PHE A 127 11.94 7.04 -16.75
CA PHE A 127 11.05 6.25 -17.62
C PHE A 127 10.57 4.98 -16.91
N PRO A 128 9.69 5.11 -15.89
CA PRO A 128 9.22 3.98 -15.12
C PRO A 128 8.50 2.95 -16.00
N GLN A 129 8.76 1.68 -15.74
CA GLN A 129 8.15 0.56 -16.41
C GLN A 129 6.94 0.08 -15.61
N LEU A 130 5.75 0.23 -16.18
CA LEU A 130 4.52 -0.31 -15.63
C LEU A 130 4.31 -1.74 -16.13
N VAL A 131 4.39 -2.69 -15.21
CA VAL A 131 4.13 -4.10 -15.46
C VAL A 131 2.76 -4.44 -14.90
N LEU A 132 1.76 -4.47 -15.77
CA LEU A 132 0.40 -4.85 -15.39
C LEU A 132 0.33 -6.35 -15.07
N HIS A 133 -0.61 -6.72 -14.20
CA HIS A 133 -0.85 -8.11 -13.80
C HIS A 133 0.38 -8.84 -13.24
N HIS A 134 1.35 -8.10 -12.66
CA HIS A 134 2.54 -8.68 -12.06
C HIS A 134 2.21 -9.50 -10.81
N ALA A 135 1.31 -8.99 -9.97
CA ALA A 135 0.85 -9.71 -8.80
C ALA A 135 -0.19 -10.77 -9.15
N LYS A 136 -0.24 -11.85 -8.37
CA LYS A 136 -1.31 -12.88 -8.43
C LYS A 136 -2.71 -12.28 -8.30
N THR A 137 -2.83 -11.14 -7.62
CA THR A 137 -4.09 -10.39 -7.45
C THR A 137 -4.47 -9.57 -8.67
N GLY A 138 -3.61 -9.45 -9.69
CA GLY A 138 -3.85 -8.65 -10.90
C GLY A 138 -3.41 -7.19 -10.78
N ARG A 139 -2.90 -6.76 -9.62
CA ARG A 139 -2.28 -5.44 -9.44
C ARG A 139 -1.01 -5.31 -10.29
N GLY A 140 -0.80 -4.13 -10.85
CA GLY A 140 0.44 -3.78 -11.54
C GLY A 140 1.57 -3.44 -10.58
N THR A 141 2.81 -3.47 -11.08
CA THR A 141 3.99 -2.92 -10.40
C THR A 141 4.66 -1.86 -11.26
N ILE A 142 5.35 -0.90 -10.62
CA ILE A 142 6.10 0.15 -11.30
C ILE A 142 7.56 0.00 -10.91
N LEU A 143 8.43 -0.10 -11.92
CA LEU A 143 9.85 -0.39 -11.77
C LEU A 143 10.69 0.69 -12.47
N ARG A 144 11.93 0.89 -12.00
CA ARG A 144 12.99 1.64 -12.71
C ARG A 144 12.67 3.10 -13.09
N PRO A 145 12.55 4.02 -12.10
CA PRO A 145 12.58 3.81 -10.65
C PRO A 145 11.24 3.29 -10.13
N SER A 146 11.22 2.65 -8.95
CA SER A 146 9.97 2.18 -8.37
C SER A 146 9.15 3.33 -7.78
N LEU A 147 8.23 3.87 -8.57
CA LEU A 147 7.30 4.91 -8.13
C LEU A 147 6.32 4.42 -7.07
N GLN A 148 6.12 3.09 -6.96
CA GLN A 148 5.28 2.48 -5.92
C GLN A 148 5.83 2.66 -4.51
N ASN A 149 7.15 2.84 -4.38
CA ASN A 149 7.82 2.99 -3.09
C ASN A 149 8.19 4.44 -2.78
N THR A 150 7.82 5.40 -3.65
CA THR A 150 8.09 6.82 -3.45
C THR A 150 7.21 7.34 -2.31
N THR A 151 7.82 7.59 -1.16
CA THR A 151 7.16 8.14 0.02
C THR A 151 6.71 9.58 -0.23
N GLY A 152 5.73 10.06 0.55
CA GLY A 152 5.12 11.39 0.36
C GLY A 152 6.11 12.53 0.20
N ALA A 153 7.21 12.51 0.96
CA ALA A 153 8.23 13.56 0.91
C ALA A 153 9.10 13.56 -0.36
N LEU A 154 9.12 12.45 -1.12
CA LEU A 154 9.83 12.36 -2.40
C LEU A 154 8.91 12.46 -3.61
N ARG A 155 7.57 12.43 -3.41
CA ARG A 155 6.61 12.61 -4.51
C ARG A 155 6.80 13.93 -5.26
N PRO A 156 7.15 15.07 -4.63
CA PRO A 156 7.38 16.34 -5.34
C PRO A 156 8.53 16.31 -6.35
N LEU A 157 9.39 15.28 -6.33
CA LEU A 157 10.38 15.07 -7.39
C LEU A 157 9.73 14.88 -8.76
N LEU A 158 8.50 14.36 -8.83
CA LEU A 158 7.79 14.12 -10.08
C LEU A 158 6.99 15.36 -10.47
N LEU A 159 7.34 15.93 -11.61
CA LEU A 159 6.78 17.18 -12.13
C LEU A 159 5.79 16.93 -13.28
N ALA A 160 4.81 17.84 -13.39
CA ALA A 160 4.00 17.99 -14.58
C ALA A 160 4.82 18.53 -15.77
N GLU A 161 4.30 18.33 -16.98
CA GLU A 161 4.78 19.08 -18.14
C GLU A 161 4.51 20.59 -17.97
N PRO A 162 5.31 21.48 -18.58
CA PRO A 162 5.01 22.90 -18.57
C PRO A 162 3.59 23.19 -19.09
N GLY A 163 2.86 24.07 -18.40
CA GLY A 163 1.46 24.39 -18.72
C GLY A 163 0.45 23.27 -18.40
N HIS A 164 0.86 22.23 -17.69
CA HIS A 164 0.00 21.14 -17.25
C HIS A 164 -0.10 21.09 -15.73
N ALA A 165 -1.16 20.43 -15.24
CA ALA A 165 -1.37 20.10 -13.85
C ALA A 165 -1.56 18.60 -13.66
N LEU A 166 -1.12 18.09 -12.52
CA LEU A 166 -1.47 16.77 -12.04
C LEU A 166 -2.79 16.82 -11.28
N VAL A 167 -3.66 15.86 -11.56
CA VAL A 167 -4.92 15.65 -10.83
C VAL A 167 -4.96 14.18 -10.42
N ALA A 168 -5.25 13.91 -9.16
CA ALA A 168 -5.25 12.56 -8.62
C ALA A 168 -6.58 12.22 -7.95
N LEU A 169 -6.95 10.94 -7.94
CA LEU A 169 -8.04 10.42 -7.13
C LEU A 169 -7.62 9.09 -6.53
N ASP A 170 -7.76 8.97 -5.21
CA ASP A 170 -7.53 7.76 -4.42
C ASP A 170 -8.86 7.16 -3.98
N LEU A 171 -9.11 5.89 -4.31
CA LEU A 171 -10.36 5.23 -3.95
C LEU A 171 -10.44 5.02 -2.42
N SER A 172 -11.40 5.68 -1.81
CA SER A 172 -11.59 5.69 -0.36
C SER A 172 -12.08 4.33 0.15
N GLN A 173 -11.24 3.64 0.94
CA GLN A 173 -11.58 2.37 1.57
C GLN A 173 -12.02 1.30 0.55
N VAL A 174 -11.32 1.22 -0.60
CA VAL A 174 -11.71 0.31 -1.69
C VAL A 174 -11.88 -1.14 -1.21
N GLU A 175 -10.95 -1.65 -0.39
CA GLU A 175 -10.99 -3.03 0.07
C GLU A 175 -12.17 -3.33 1.02
N PRO A 176 -12.44 -2.55 2.09
CA PRO A 176 -13.67 -2.72 2.87
C PRO A 176 -14.96 -2.62 2.03
N ARG A 177 -15.02 -1.68 1.08
CA ARG A 177 -16.21 -1.53 0.22
C ARG A 177 -16.42 -2.73 -0.70
N VAL A 178 -15.33 -3.26 -1.26
CA VAL A 178 -15.36 -4.50 -2.04
C VAL A 178 -15.74 -5.70 -1.17
N ALA A 179 -15.23 -5.79 0.05
CA ALA A 179 -15.59 -6.85 1.00
C ALA A 179 -17.08 -6.83 1.33
N ALA A 180 -17.66 -5.65 1.59
CA ALA A 180 -19.10 -5.50 1.81
C ALA A 180 -19.91 -5.88 0.56
N ALA A 181 -19.50 -5.42 -0.63
CA ALA A 181 -20.18 -5.71 -1.88
C ALA A 181 -20.19 -7.21 -2.23
N LEU A 182 -19.09 -7.93 -1.95
CA LEU A 182 -18.96 -9.36 -2.23
C LEU A 182 -19.62 -10.25 -1.17
N SER A 183 -19.53 -9.87 0.11
CA SER A 183 -20.12 -10.64 1.21
C SER A 183 -21.63 -10.49 1.30
N GLY A 184 -22.17 -9.35 0.87
CA GLY A 184 -23.58 -9.00 1.08
C GLY A 184 -23.91 -8.72 2.54
N ASP A 185 -22.91 -8.46 3.39
CA ASP A 185 -23.11 -8.18 4.81
C ASP A 185 -23.88 -6.87 5.01
N SER A 186 -25.08 -6.96 5.57
CA SER A 186 -25.96 -5.81 5.78
C SER A 186 -25.42 -4.84 6.85
N SER A 187 -24.71 -5.34 7.87
CA SER A 187 -24.13 -4.50 8.92
C SER A 187 -22.93 -3.71 8.40
N MET A 188 -22.04 -4.36 7.66
CA MET A 188 -20.89 -3.72 7.02
C MET A 188 -21.34 -2.70 5.97
N ARG A 189 -22.39 -3.04 5.20
CA ARG A 189 -23.04 -2.10 4.28
C ARG A 189 -23.57 -0.86 5.00
N ALA A 190 -24.33 -1.04 6.08
CA ALA A 190 -24.86 0.08 6.84
C ALA A 190 -23.75 0.98 7.40
N ALA A 191 -22.70 0.37 7.97
CA ALA A 191 -21.55 1.08 8.51
C ALA A 191 -20.79 1.90 7.45
N ILE A 192 -20.64 1.37 6.23
CA ILE A 192 -20.04 2.11 5.11
C ILE A 192 -20.91 3.28 4.66
N LEU A 193 -22.23 3.08 4.58
CA LEU A 193 -23.17 4.13 4.16
C LEU A 193 -23.32 5.23 5.23
N ALA A 194 -23.04 4.94 6.49
CA ALA A 194 -22.97 5.92 7.58
C ALA A 194 -21.70 6.81 7.54
N GLY A 195 -20.72 6.48 6.70
CA GLY A 195 -19.55 7.32 6.41
C GLY A 195 -18.24 6.79 7.02
N ASP A 196 -18.19 6.56 8.34
CA ASP A 196 -16.98 6.09 9.02
C ASP A 196 -17.13 4.68 9.60
N LEU A 197 -16.92 3.68 8.73
CA LEU A 197 -16.93 2.25 9.04
C LEU A 197 -16.16 1.90 10.32
N TYR A 198 -15.01 2.53 10.56
CA TYR A 198 -14.14 2.19 11.68
C TYR A 198 -14.66 2.76 13.01
N THR A 199 -15.23 3.96 12.96
CA THR A 199 -15.85 4.58 14.14
C THR A 199 -17.15 3.87 14.50
N ASP A 200 -17.97 3.52 13.51
CA ASP A 200 -19.18 2.71 13.71
C ASP A 200 -18.85 1.35 14.34
N LEU A 201 -17.84 0.67 13.81
CA LEU A 201 -17.36 -0.59 14.37
C LEU A 201 -16.85 -0.44 15.81
N ALA A 202 -16.10 0.63 16.09
CA ALA A 202 -15.58 0.91 17.43
C ALA A 202 -16.71 1.17 18.44
N LEU A 203 -17.72 1.96 18.06
CA LEU A 203 -18.91 2.18 18.87
C LEU A 203 -19.72 0.90 19.07
N LYS A 204 -19.91 0.10 18.03
CA LYS A 204 -20.68 -1.15 18.09
C LYS A 204 -20.04 -2.20 19.00
N VAL A 205 -18.70 -2.29 18.98
CA VAL A 205 -17.96 -3.33 19.71
C VAL A 205 -17.54 -2.89 21.11
N ARG A 206 -17.02 -1.67 21.25
CA ARG A 206 -16.45 -1.17 22.51
C ARG A 206 -17.28 -0.06 23.16
N GLY A 207 -18.28 0.48 22.48
CA GLY A 207 -19.00 1.67 22.94
C GLY A 207 -18.14 2.94 22.94
N ASP A 208 -16.99 2.92 22.28
CA ASP A 208 -16.00 4.00 22.31
C ASP A 208 -15.52 4.36 20.90
N ALA A 209 -15.86 5.55 20.43
CA ALA A 209 -15.38 6.09 19.17
C ALA A 209 -13.86 6.32 19.16
N GLY A 210 -13.24 6.53 20.32
CA GLY A 210 -11.79 6.65 20.49
C GLY A 210 -11.02 5.41 20.02
N ALA A 211 -11.67 4.23 20.03
CA ALA A 211 -11.09 2.99 19.52
C ALA A 211 -11.09 2.87 17.98
N ARG A 212 -11.44 3.93 17.23
CA ARG A 212 -11.44 3.93 15.75
C ARG A 212 -10.15 3.39 15.13
N SER A 213 -8.97 3.84 15.61
CA SER A 213 -7.67 3.43 15.05
C SER A 213 -7.39 1.93 15.28
N LEU A 214 -7.78 1.43 16.46
CA LEU A 214 -7.72 0.03 16.83
C LEU A 214 -8.54 -0.83 15.84
N PHE A 215 -9.79 -0.44 15.61
CA PHE A 215 -10.70 -1.18 14.71
C PHE A 215 -10.38 -1.02 13.23
N LYS A 216 -9.78 0.10 12.81
CA LYS A 216 -9.18 0.22 11.47
C LYS A 216 -8.10 -0.82 11.26
N THR A 217 -7.16 -0.91 12.20
CA THR A 217 -6.04 -1.85 12.13
C THR A 217 -6.52 -3.30 12.24
N GLY A 218 -7.47 -3.57 13.12
CA GLY A 218 -8.09 -4.87 13.30
C GLY A 218 -8.84 -5.34 12.04
N LEU A 219 -9.76 -4.53 11.51
CA LEU A 219 -10.57 -4.91 10.35
C LEU A 219 -9.70 -5.16 9.13
N LEU A 220 -8.76 -4.25 8.81
CA LEU A 220 -7.84 -4.46 7.69
C LEU A 220 -7.00 -5.73 7.90
N SER A 221 -6.53 -5.99 9.12
CA SER A 221 -5.80 -7.22 9.43
C SER A 221 -6.65 -8.48 9.21
N VAL A 222 -7.93 -8.45 9.59
CA VAL A 222 -8.89 -9.54 9.34
C VAL A 222 -9.12 -9.76 7.85
N LEU A 223 -9.37 -8.69 7.07
CA LEU A 223 -9.52 -8.77 5.62
C LEU A 223 -8.25 -9.32 4.95
N TYR A 224 -7.07 -9.02 5.52
CA TYR A 224 -5.81 -9.53 5.04
C TYR A 224 -5.51 -10.99 5.45
N GLY A 225 -6.37 -11.61 6.25
CA GLY A 225 -6.18 -12.99 6.73
C GLY A 225 -5.13 -13.11 7.84
N ALA A 226 -4.78 -12.01 8.53
CA ALA A 226 -3.86 -12.07 9.66
C ALA A 226 -4.53 -12.74 10.87
N GLY A 227 -3.82 -13.68 11.50
CA GLY A 227 -4.25 -14.30 12.75
C GLY A 227 -3.92 -13.46 13.99
N ALA A 228 -4.37 -13.90 15.16
CA ALA A 228 -4.23 -13.19 16.44
C ALA A 228 -2.77 -12.79 16.77
N LYS A 229 -1.79 -13.66 16.50
CA LYS A 229 -0.36 -13.34 16.71
C LYS A 229 0.11 -12.14 15.89
N GLY A 230 -0.27 -12.10 14.61
CA GLY A 230 0.12 -11.00 13.71
C GLY A 230 -0.61 -9.70 14.05
N LEU A 231 -1.85 -9.78 14.53
CA LEU A 231 -2.58 -8.61 15.00
C LEU A 231 -2.02 -8.08 16.33
N ALA A 232 -1.70 -8.96 17.29
CA ALA A 232 -1.09 -8.62 18.57
C ALA A 232 0.20 -7.80 18.39
N GLN A 233 1.07 -8.24 17.46
CA GLN A 233 2.28 -7.50 17.11
C GLN A 233 1.99 -6.11 16.55
N ARG A 234 1.02 -5.98 15.63
CA ARG A 234 0.67 -4.68 15.02
C ARG A 234 0.03 -3.70 16.01
N LEU A 235 -0.77 -4.23 16.94
CA LEU A 235 -1.43 -3.44 17.97
C LEU A 235 -0.58 -3.22 19.22
N ASN A 236 0.59 -3.87 19.30
CA ASN A 236 1.41 -3.92 20.50
C ASN A 236 0.59 -4.33 21.74
N CYS A 237 -0.16 -5.42 21.61
CA CYS A 237 -1.01 -5.97 22.66
C CYS A 237 -0.80 -7.47 22.85
N GLU A 238 -1.42 -8.05 23.87
CA GLU A 238 -1.34 -9.48 24.17
C GLU A 238 -2.19 -10.31 23.19
N VAL A 239 -1.75 -11.54 22.88
CA VAL A 239 -2.46 -12.43 21.93
C VAL A 239 -3.92 -12.69 22.31
N PRO A 240 -4.30 -12.87 23.59
CA PRO A 240 -5.70 -12.99 23.98
C PRO A 240 -6.54 -11.75 23.64
N GLU A 241 -6.00 -10.55 23.79
CA GLU A 241 -6.68 -9.31 23.45
C GLU A 241 -6.90 -9.20 21.94
N ALA A 242 -5.87 -9.47 21.14
CA ALA A 242 -5.98 -9.53 19.69
C ALA A 242 -6.99 -10.59 19.22
N THR A 243 -7.08 -11.73 19.92
CA THR A 243 -8.07 -12.78 19.64
C THR A 243 -9.49 -12.28 19.88
N ALA A 244 -9.73 -11.58 20.99
CA ALA A 244 -11.03 -10.98 21.30
C ALA A 244 -11.43 -9.95 20.24
N ILE A 245 -10.50 -9.06 19.83
CA ILE A 245 -10.76 -8.07 18.77
C ILE A 245 -11.16 -8.74 17.46
N ILE A 246 -10.48 -9.82 17.06
CA ILE A 246 -10.84 -10.56 15.84
C ILE A 246 -12.24 -11.17 15.96
N ALA A 247 -12.56 -11.76 17.11
CA ALA A 247 -13.89 -12.33 17.35
C ALA A 247 -14.98 -11.26 17.30
N ASP A 248 -14.74 -10.10 17.90
CA ASP A 248 -15.66 -8.97 17.89
C ASP A 248 -15.94 -8.47 16.46
N ILE A 249 -14.91 -8.39 15.61
CA ILE A 249 -15.05 -7.98 14.21
C ILE A 249 -15.92 -8.96 13.42
N TRP A 250 -15.68 -10.27 13.58
CA TRP A 250 -16.51 -11.29 12.92
C TRP A 250 -17.94 -11.29 13.45
N GLY A 251 -18.14 -11.04 14.75
CA GLY A 251 -19.46 -10.90 15.36
C GLY A 251 -20.21 -9.67 14.87
N ALA A 252 -19.49 -8.57 14.60
CA ALA A 252 -20.08 -7.34 14.06
C ALA A 252 -20.54 -7.49 12.60
N PHE A 253 -19.89 -8.36 11.82
CA PHE A 253 -20.11 -8.61 10.39
C PHE A 253 -20.31 -10.11 10.07
N PRO A 254 -21.46 -10.70 10.46
CA PRO A 254 -21.72 -12.13 10.31
C PRO A 254 -21.84 -12.62 8.85
N GLY A 255 -22.31 -11.78 7.92
CA GLY A 255 -22.34 -12.07 6.49
C GLY A 255 -20.94 -12.10 5.88
N LEU A 256 -20.02 -11.25 6.37
CA LEU A 256 -18.61 -11.31 6.00
C LEU A 256 -17.95 -12.59 6.52
N ALA A 257 -18.26 -13.01 7.76
CA ALA A 257 -17.79 -14.28 8.31
C ALA A 257 -18.28 -15.48 7.50
N ALA A 258 -19.57 -15.54 7.20
CA ALA A 258 -20.16 -16.59 6.37
C ALA A 258 -19.56 -16.61 4.96
N TYR A 259 -19.29 -15.44 4.38
CA TYR A 259 -18.61 -15.35 3.09
C TYR A 259 -17.19 -15.92 3.14
N ALA A 260 -16.42 -15.57 4.17
CA ALA A 260 -15.06 -16.06 4.34
C ALA A 260 -15.03 -17.59 4.47
N GLU A 261 -15.93 -18.19 5.26
CA GLU A 261 -16.02 -19.66 5.39
C GLU A 261 -16.45 -20.33 4.08
N ARG A 262 -17.37 -19.72 3.33
CA ARG A 262 -17.76 -20.22 2.01
C ARG A 262 -16.57 -20.26 1.05
N LEU A 263 -15.77 -19.19 0.98
CA LEU A 263 -14.57 -19.16 0.14
C LEU A 263 -13.58 -20.27 0.54
N LYS A 264 -13.37 -20.52 1.83
CA LYS A 264 -12.50 -21.61 2.29
C LYS A 264 -13.04 -22.98 1.87
N ALA A 265 -14.35 -23.19 1.94
CA ALA A 265 -14.98 -24.42 1.47
C ALA A 265 -14.87 -24.60 -0.05
N GLU A 266 -15.13 -23.55 -0.83
CA GLU A 266 -14.96 -23.52 -2.29
C GLU A 266 -13.52 -23.84 -2.72
N MET A 267 -12.54 -23.30 -1.98
CA MET A 267 -11.11 -23.58 -2.17
C MET A 267 -10.79 -25.05 -1.92
N ARG A 268 -11.30 -25.64 -0.82
CA ARG A 268 -11.13 -27.07 -0.49
C ARG A 268 -11.80 -27.99 -1.51
N ALA A 269 -12.94 -27.56 -2.06
CA ALA A 269 -13.69 -28.31 -3.08
C ALA A 269 -13.06 -28.21 -4.48
N GLY A 270 -12.04 -27.36 -4.68
CA GLY A 270 -11.38 -27.22 -5.97
C GLY A 270 -12.19 -26.45 -7.02
N THR A 271 -13.12 -25.60 -6.60
CA THR A 271 -13.85 -24.69 -7.51
C THR A 271 -12.99 -23.49 -7.94
N ALA A 272 -13.30 -22.88 -9.08
CA ALA A 272 -12.57 -21.72 -9.60
C ALA A 272 -13.13 -20.43 -9.01
N GLU A 273 -12.30 -19.67 -8.29
CA GLU A 273 -12.70 -18.36 -7.75
C GLU A 273 -12.48 -17.27 -8.80
N LEU A 274 -13.55 -16.53 -9.13
CA LEU A 274 -13.53 -15.45 -10.13
C LEU A 274 -13.77 -14.08 -9.51
N THR A 275 -12.88 -13.10 -9.64
CA THR A 275 -13.09 -11.71 -9.17
C THR A 275 -14.45 -11.10 -9.55
N ILE A 276 -14.77 -9.92 -9.02
CA ILE A 276 -15.96 -9.16 -9.46
C ILE A 276 -15.98 -8.87 -10.99
N GLY A 277 -14.80 -8.79 -11.62
CA GLY A 277 -14.65 -8.66 -13.07
C GLY A 277 -14.62 -9.99 -13.84
N GLY A 278 -14.83 -11.14 -13.17
CA GLY A 278 -14.84 -12.46 -13.78
C GLY A 278 -13.46 -13.08 -14.04
N ARG A 279 -12.38 -12.49 -13.52
CA ARG A 279 -11.01 -12.98 -13.71
C ARG A 279 -10.71 -14.11 -12.72
N PRO A 280 -10.12 -15.24 -13.15
CA PRO A 280 -9.71 -16.29 -12.24
C PRO A 280 -8.61 -15.81 -11.29
N ILE A 281 -8.71 -16.22 -10.03
CA ILE A 281 -7.77 -15.87 -8.97
C ILE A 281 -6.89 -17.10 -8.66
N PRO A 282 -5.56 -16.94 -8.54
CA PRO A 282 -4.69 -18.03 -8.12
C PRO A 282 -5.09 -18.55 -6.74
N ARG A 283 -5.26 -19.87 -6.63
CA ARG A 283 -5.59 -20.51 -5.36
C ARG A 283 -4.42 -20.43 -4.38
N PRO A 284 -4.65 -20.02 -3.12
CA PRO A 284 -3.69 -20.25 -2.05
C PRO A 284 -3.36 -21.75 -1.93
N SER A 285 -2.16 -22.07 -1.44
CA SER A 285 -1.79 -23.45 -1.12
C SER A 285 -2.69 -24.03 -0.02
N VAL A 286 -2.90 -25.34 -0.02
CA VAL A 286 -3.57 -26.06 1.08
C VAL A 286 -2.88 -25.72 2.40
N GLY A 287 -3.65 -25.45 3.46
CA GLY A 287 -3.14 -24.96 4.74
C GLY A 287 -2.94 -23.43 4.80
N LYS A 288 -3.25 -22.70 3.71
CA LYS A 288 -3.28 -21.23 3.64
C LYS A 288 -4.66 -20.69 3.25
N GLU A 289 -5.72 -21.41 3.63
CA GLU A 289 -7.12 -21.07 3.41
C GLU A 289 -7.44 -19.63 3.88
N TYR A 290 -6.80 -19.17 4.96
CA TYR A 290 -7.00 -17.82 5.50
C TYR A 290 -6.68 -16.69 4.49
N ALA A 291 -5.84 -16.94 3.49
CA ALA A 291 -5.45 -15.96 2.49
C ALA A 291 -6.48 -15.80 1.35
N VAL A 292 -7.48 -16.68 1.28
CA VAL A 292 -8.47 -16.68 0.18
C VAL A 292 -9.29 -15.39 0.17
N LEU A 293 -9.75 -14.94 1.33
CA LEU A 293 -10.53 -13.72 1.48
C LEU A 293 -9.74 -12.49 1.03
N ASN A 294 -8.49 -12.37 1.50
CA ASN A 294 -7.57 -11.31 1.10
C ASN A 294 -7.41 -11.29 -0.42
N THR A 295 -7.02 -12.42 -1.00
CA THR A 295 -6.73 -12.53 -2.43
C THR A 295 -7.97 -12.15 -3.25
N ARG A 296 -9.15 -12.59 -2.79
CA ARG A 296 -10.44 -12.29 -3.40
C ARG A 296 -10.78 -10.80 -3.40
N ILE A 297 -10.61 -10.14 -2.26
CA ILE A 297 -10.89 -8.71 -2.10
C ILE A 297 -9.89 -7.88 -2.92
N GLN A 298 -8.59 -8.13 -2.75
CA GLN A 298 -7.55 -7.36 -3.46
C GLN A 298 -7.66 -7.49 -4.97
N ALA A 299 -7.94 -8.70 -5.47
CA ALA A 299 -8.08 -8.91 -6.89
C ALA A 299 -9.33 -8.25 -7.47
N SER A 300 -10.43 -8.25 -6.71
CA SER A 300 -11.65 -7.55 -7.12
C SER A 300 -11.50 -6.03 -7.03
N ALA A 301 -10.77 -5.50 -6.04
CA ALA A 301 -10.42 -4.08 -5.96
C ALA A 301 -9.58 -3.63 -7.15
N ALA A 302 -8.60 -4.44 -7.58
CA ALA A 302 -7.82 -4.16 -8.78
C ALA A 302 -8.71 -4.07 -10.03
N ASP A 303 -9.69 -4.97 -10.17
CA ASP A 303 -10.60 -4.94 -11.31
C ASP A 303 -11.48 -3.68 -11.33
N VAL A 304 -12.01 -3.27 -10.17
CA VAL A 304 -12.79 -2.02 -10.04
C VAL A 304 -11.92 -0.81 -10.43
N PHE A 305 -10.69 -0.75 -9.92
CA PHE A 305 -9.75 0.32 -10.21
C PHE A 305 -9.41 0.40 -11.70
N TYR A 306 -9.02 -0.70 -12.34
CA TYR A 306 -8.72 -0.70 -13.77
C TYR A 306 -9.94 -0.43 -14.65
N ALA A 307 -11.13 -0.88 -14.24
CA ALA A 307 -12.37 -0.53 -14.94
C ALA A 307 -12.65 0.99 -14.88
N GLY A 308 -12.41 1.62 -13.73
CA GLY A 308 -12.46 3.07 -13.57
C GLY A 308 -11.50 3.80 -14.51
N ILE A 309 -10.24 3.34 -14.58
CA ILE A 309 -9.23 3.90 -15.49
C ILE A 309 -9.71 3.85 -16.94
N MET A 310 -10.35 2.75 -17.38
CA MET A 310 -10.88 2.67 -18.75
C MET A 310 -11.96 3.72 -19.01
N ARG A 311 -12.84 3.97 -18.02
CA ARG A 311 -13.90 4.98 -18.13
C ARG A 311 -13.33 6.39 -18.15
N VAL A 312 -12.27 6.66 -17.38
CA VAL A 312 -11.53 7.94 -17.42
C VAL A 312 -10.88 8.13 -18.78
N ALA A 313 -10.16 7.12 -19.29
CA ALA A 313 -9.48 7.19 -20.59
C ALA A 313 -10.46 7.43 -21.76
N ALA A 314 -11.69 6.95 -21.66
CA ALA A 314 -12.72 7.17 -22.68
C ALA A 314 -13.19 8.63 -22.76
N VAL A 315 -12.94 9.45 -21.73
CA VAL A 315 -13.34 10.86 -21.66
C VAL A 315 -12.14 11.80 -21.79
N LEU A 316 -11.09 11.60 -20.99
CA LEU A 316 -9.89 12.45 -20.99
C LEU A 316 -8.81 12.02 -21.98
N GLY A 317 -9.04 10.92 -22.72
CA GLY A 317 -8.02 10.30 -23.56
C GLY A 317 -6.98 9.50 -22.78
N ALA A 318 -6.34 8.54 -23.45
CA ALA A 318 -5.32 7.67 -22.83
C ALA A 318 -4.02 8.44 -22.49
N GLU A 319 -3.76 9.53 -23.20
CA GLU A 319 -2.65 10.44 -23.00
C GLU A 319 -2.70 11.17 -21.65
N SER A 320 -3.88 11.28 -21.05
CA SER A 320 -4.03 11.86 -19.71
C SER A 320 -3.58 10.90 -18.60
N LEU A 321 -3.46 9.59 -18.84
CA LEU A 321 -3.21 8.60 -17.79
C LEU A 321 -1.72 8.47 -17.44
N TRP A 322 -1.28 8.90 -16.26
CA TRP A 322 0.16 8.96 -15.96
C TRP A 322 0.64 7.99 -14.87
N LEU A 323 -0.14 7.79 -13.80
CA LEU A 323 0.26 6.87 -12.73
C LEU A 323 -0.91 6.06 -12.18
N PRO A 324 -0.92 4.73 -12.33
CA PRO A 324 -1.77 3.84 -11.55
C PRO A 324 -0.99 3.39 -10.30
N PHE A 325 -1.15 4.09 -9.19
CA PHE A 325 -0.46 3.85 -7.92
C PHE A 325 -1.41 3.22 -6.90
N HIS A 326 -1.26 1.93 -6.61
CA HIS A 326 -2.19 1.20 -5.72
C HIS A 326 -3.66 1.31 -6.18
N ASP A 327 -4.43 2.17 -5.52
CA ASP A 327 -5.83 2.54 -5.73
C ASP A 327 -6.00 4.05 -6.06
N GLU A 328 -4.88 4.74 -6.26
CA GLU A 328 -4.74 6.13 -6.69
C GLU A 328 -4.42 6.19 -8.20
N LEU A 329 -5.23 6.93 -8.95
CA LEU A 329 -4.94 7.29 -10.34
C LEU A 329 -4.48 8.74 -10.40
N ILE A 330 -3.33 8.99 -11.04
CA ILE A 330 -2.87 10.33 -11.39
C ILE A 330 -3.00 10.53 -12.89
N VAL A 331 -3.68 11.61 -13.25
CA VAL A 331 -3.73 12.13 -14.61
C VAL A 331 -2.95 13.43 -14.73
N MET A 332 -2.48 13.73 -15.93
CA MET A 332 -1.88 15.01 -16.27
C MET A 332 -2.64 15.62 -17.43
N VAL A 333 -3.09 16.86 -17.25
CA VAL A 333 -3.91 17.60 -18.21
C VAL A 333 -3.41 19.04 -18.31
N PRO A 334 -3.73 19.79 -19.38
CA PRO A 334 -3.50 21.23 -19.40
C PRO A 334 -4.04 21.89 -18.13
N THR A 335 -3.36 22.91 -17.61
CA THR A 335 -3.74 23.54 -16.34
C THR A 335 -5.19 24.03 -16.33
N ASP A 336 -5.67 24.56 -17.45
CA ASP A 336 -7.04 25.07 -17.60
C ASP A 336 -8.11 23.94 -17.59
N ASP A 337 -7.71 22.69 -17.81
CA ASP A 337 -8.59 21.51 -17.81
C ASP A 337 -8.61 20.79 -16.45
N ALA A 338 -7.89 21.28 -15.43
CA ALA A 338 -7.71 20.57 -14.16
C ALA A 338 -9.02 20.31 -13.41
N ASP A 339 -9.93 21.29 -13.38
CA ASP A 339 -11.26 21.14 -12.76
C ASP A 339 -12.12 20.11 -13.50
N HIS A 340 -12.10 20.15 -14.84
CA HIS A 340 -12.80 19.17 -15.67
C HIS A 340 -12.27 17.76 -15.42
N ALA A 341 -10.95 17.60 -15.37
CA ALA A 341 -10.33 16.31 -15.07
C ALA A 341 -10.71 15.81 -13.67
N ALA A 342 -10.77 16.68 -12.67
CA ALA A 342 -11.21 16.32 -11.32
C ALA A 342 -12.66 15.80 -11.31
N ASP A 343 -13.56 16.46 -12.03
CA ASP A 343 -14.96 16.02 -12.16
C ASP A 343 -15.07 14.67 -12.89
N VAL A 344 -14.31 14.49 -13.97
CA VAL A 344 -14.26 13.22 -14.69
C VAL A 344 -13.71 12.10 -13.82
N LEU A 345 -12.65 12.33 -13.03
CA LEU A 345 -12.15 11.35 -12.08
C LEU A 345 -13.23 10.98 -11.07
N ARG A 346 -13.89 11.96 -10.43
CA ARG A 346 -14.95 11.72 -9.44
C ARG A 346 -16.07 10.87 -10.02
N GLU A 347 -16.53 11.20 -11.23
CA GLU A 347 -17.64 10.49 -11.87
C GLU A 347 -17.23 9.09 -12.36
N LYS A 348 -16.12 8.99 -13.11
CA LYS A 348 -15.75 7.77 -13.84
C LYS A 348 -15.00 6.74 -12.99
N MET A 349 -14.30 7.18 -11.94
CA MET A 349 -13.71 6.25 -10.97
C MET A 349 -14.76 5.69 -10.01
N THR A 350 -15.90 6.37 -9.83
CA THR A 350 -16.98 5.89 -8.98
C THR A 350 -17.68 4.68 -9.57
N GLU A 351 -17.91 3.65 -8.75
CA GLU A 351 -18.64 2.45 -9.13
C GLU A 351 -19.63 2.06 -8.03
N HIS A 352 -20.80 1.53 -8.41
CA HIS A 352 -21.79 1.03 -7.44
C HIS A 352 -21.90 -0.49 -7.57
N ARG A 353 -21.66 -1.20 -6.47
CA ARG A 353 -21.74 -2.67 -6.40
C ARG A 353 -22.49 -3.11 -5.17
N GLY A 354 -23.56 -3.89 -5.34
CA GLY A 354 -24.38 -4.37 -4.22
C GLY A 354 -24.98 -3.26 -3.36
N GLY A 355 -25.21 -2.07 -3.93
CA GLY A 355 -25.66 -0.89 -3.19
C GLY A 355 -24.58 -0.23 -2.34
N ILE A 356 -23.30 -0.55 -2.57
CA ILE A 356 -22.13 0.10 -1.98
C ILE A 356 -21.51 1.02 -3.04
N PRO A 357 -21.38 2.34 -2.79
CA PRO A 357 -20.57 3.21 -3.61
C PRO A 357 -19.09 2.90 -3.36
N ILE A 358 -18.29 2.74 -4.40
CA ILE A 358 -16.83 2.67 -4.36
C ILE A 358 -16.35 3.97 -5.02
N THR A 359 -15.96 4.92 -4.20
CA THR A 359 -15.73 6.33 -4.58
C THR A 359 -14.37 6.80 -4.07
N GLY A 360 -13.93 7.95 -4.54
CA GLY A 360 -12.80 8.70 -4.01
C GLY A 360 -13.02 10.20 -4.23
N GLU A 361 -12.24 11.02 -3.55
CA GLU A 361 -12.24 12.47 -3.76
C GLU A 361 -11.06 12.85 -4.66
N PRO A 362 -11.29 13.63 -5.73
CA PRO A 362 -10.20 14.11 -6.56
C PRO A 362 -9.49 15.29 -5.90
N HIS A 363 -8.18 15.39 -6.13
CA HIS A 363 -7.32 16.47 -5.67
C HIS A 363 -6.52 17.01 -6.86
N ILE A 364 -6.57 18.33 -7.07
CA ILE A 364 -5.70 19.02 -8.01
C ILE A 364 -4.36 19.25 -7.29
N LEU A 365 -3.33 18.55 -7.74
CA LEU A 365 -1.99 18.58 -7.12
C LEU A 365 -1.12 19.71 -7.69
N GLY A 366 -1.47 20.22 -8.88
CA GLY A 366 -0.75 21.30 -9.53
C GLY A 366 0.51 20.83 -10.28
N PRO A 367 1.62 21.59 -10.25
CA PRO A 367 2.77 21.35 -11.13
C PRO A 367 3.67 20.17 -10.69
N ALA A 368 3.43 19.58 -9.53
CA ALA A 368 4.21 18.48 -8.97
C ALA A 368 3.31 17.51 -8.21
N TRP A 369 3.77 16.27 -7.99
CA TRP A 369 3.01 15.30 -7.20
C TRP A 369 3.13 15.61 -5.71
N GLN A 370 2.43 16.66 -5.28
CA GLN A 370 2.35 17.08 -3.88
C GLN A 370 1.05 16.54 -3.30
N LYS A 371 1.12 15.82 -2.19
CA LYS A 371 -0.11 15.44 -1.47
C LYS A 371 -0.54 16.64 -0.64
N SER A 372 -1.77 17.12 -0.86
CA SER A 372 -2.40 18.20 -0.09
C SER A 372 -2.49 17.88 1.40
#